data_AF-A0A3D8T317-F1
#
_entry.id   AF-A0A3D8T317-F1
#
_cell.length_a   1.000
_cell.length_b   1.000
_cell.length_c   1.000
_cell.angle_alpha   90.00
_cell.angle_beta   90.00
_cell.angle_gamma   90.00
#
_symmetry.space_group_name_H-M   'P 1'
#
loop_
_entity.id
_entity.type
_entity.pdbx_description
1 polymer ?
#
loop_
_entity_poly.entity_id
_entity_poly.type
_entity_poly.pdbx_seq_one_letter_code
_entity_poly.pdbx_strand_id
1 'polypeptide(L)'
;MTKDLTFDIRYDNELAHEYYGDGKKLADRVRTIYDGKRLDIPDTFDSTFTHPPIHFMQVRAPDDIDMGDLRNVDVPNGLQIEIMEFE
;
A
#
# COMPACT_ATOMS: atom_id res chain seq x y z
N MET A 1 5.25 6.32 -20.06
CA MET A 1 6.19 5.38 -19.42
C MET A 1 5.72 5.20 -17.98
N THR A 2 6.04 4.09 -17.33
CA THR A 2 5.56 3.74 -15.98
C THR A 2 6.73 3.32 -15.11
N LYS A 3 6.63 3.62 -13.82
CA LYS A 3 7.60 3.27 -12.79
C LYS A 3 6.99 2.34 -11.77
N ASP A 4 7.86 1.57 -11.13
CA ASP A 4 7.50 0.65 -10.06
C ASP A 4 7.75 1.33 -8.71
N LEU A 5 6.74 1.34 -7.86
CA LEU A 5 6.77 1.81 -6.48
C LEU A 5 6.59 0.63 -5.54
N THR A 6 7.21 0.68 -4.38
CA THR A 6 6.95 -0.26 -3.30
C THR A 6 6.14 0.42 -2.22
N PHE A 7 4.99 -0.17 -1.90
CA PHE A 7 4.14 0.25 -0.79
C PHE A 7 4.37 -0.69 0.37
N ASP A 8 5.02 -0.17 1.41
CA ASP A 8 5.25 -0.86 2.67
C ASP A 8 4.07 -0.60 3.59
N ILE A 9 3.26 -1.63 3.81
CA ILE A 9 2.02 -1.52 4.59
C ILE A 9 2.24 -2.19 5.93
N ARG A 10 1.96 -1.45 6.99
CA ARG A 10 2.07 -1.88 8.38
C ARG A 10 0.76 -1.65 9.12
N TYR A 11 0.54 -2.44 10.15
CA TYR A 11 -0.59 -2.29 11.06
C TYR A 11 -0.09 -1.71 12.39
N ASP A 12 -0.83 -0.77 12.96
CA ASP A 12 -0.47 -0.18 14.24
C ASP A 12 -0.54 -1.20 15.39
N ASN A 13 -1.41 -2.20 15.28
CA ASN A 13 -1.63 -3.25 16.26
C ASN A 13 -2.40 -4.46 15.65
N GLU A 14 -2.55 -5.51 16.45
CA GLU A 14 -3.25 -6.75 16.06
C GLU A 14 -4.74 -6.52 15.72
N LEU A 15 -5.43 -5.61 16.41
CA LEU A 15 -6.85 -5.31 16.10
C LEU A 15 -7.00 -4.68 14.71
N ALA A 16 -6.07 -3.81 14.33
CA ALA A 16 -6.02 -3.26 12.98
C ALA A 16 -5.74 -4.36 11.96
N HIS A 17 -4.82 -5.28 12.25
CA HIS A 17 -4.56 -6.44 11.38
C HIS A 17 -5.80 -7.32 11.22
N GLU A 18 -6.52 -7.66 12.29
CA GLU A 18 -7.78 -8.42 12.20
C GLU A 18 -8.84 -7.68 11.36
N TYR A 19 -8.96 -6.36 11.54
CA TYR A 19 -9.93 -5.53 10.86
C TYR A 19 -9.63 -5.38 9.36
N TYR A 20 -8.40 -5.04 8.99
CA TYR A 20 -8.01 -4.80 7.59
C TYR A 20 -7.68 -6.10 6.86
N GLY A 21 -7.14 -7.10 7.56
CA GLY A 21 -6.76 -8.42 7.04
C GLY A 21 -5.69 -8.36 5.96
N ASP A 22 -5.39 -9.51 5.35
CA ASP A 22 -4.31 -9.66 4.37
C ASP A 22 -4.82 -9.90 2.94
N GLY A 23 -3.89 -10.08 2.01
CA GLY A 23 -4.13 -10.48 0.62
C GLY A 23 -5.10 -9.54 -0.11
N LYS A 24 -6.08 -10.13 -0.81
CA LYS A 24 -7.06 -9.36 -1.59
C LYS A 24 -7.83 -8.33 -0.76
N LYS A 25 -8.16 -8.65 0.50
CA LYS A 25 -8.91 -7.74 1.38
C LYS A 25 -8.11 -6.46 1.61
N LEU A 26 -6.82 -6.57 1.89
CA LEU A 26 -5.92 -5.43 2.02
C LEU A 26 -5.77 -4.70 0.67
N ALA A 27 -5.53 -5.43 -0.43
CA ALA A 27 -5.36 -4.82 -1.75
C ALA A 27 -6.58 -3.96 -2.15
N ASP A 28 -7.80 -4.45 -1.92
CA ASP A 28 -9.04 -3.69 -2.18
C ASP A 28 -9.13 -2.42 -1.31
N ARG A 29 -8.64 -2.47 -0.06
CA ARG A 29 -8.56 -1.28 0.81
C ARG A 29 -7.56 -0.28 0.27
N VAL A 30 -6.37 -0.71 -0.14
CA VAL A 30 -5.35 0.17 -0.73
C VAL A 30 -5.89 0.83 -2.00
N ARG A 31 -6.56 0.07 -2.88
CA ARG A 31 -7.22 0.65 -4.08
C ARG A 31 -8.25 1.72 -3.73
N THR A 32 -8.98 1.53 -2.64
CA THR A 32 -9.96 2.51 -2.16
C THR A 32 -9.27 3.76 -1.62
N ILE A 33 -8.18 3.61 -0.87
CA ILE A 33 -7.41 4.74 -0.30
C ILE A 33 -6.80 5.59 -1.42
N TYR A 34 -6.26 4.95 -2.45
CA TYR A 34 -5.61 5.61 -3.58
C TYR A 34 -6.52 5.74 -4.81
N ASP A 35 -7.84 5.73 -4.61
CA ASP A 35 -8.78 5.86 -5.72
C ASP A 35 -8.55 7.18 -6.49
N GLY A 36 -8.61 7.12 -7.81
CA GLY A 36 -8.29 8.24 -8.69
C GLY A 36 -6.80 8.57 -8.87
N LYS A 37 -5.87 7.92 -8.15
CA LYS A 37 -4.42 8.16 -8.30
C LYS A 37 -3.76 7.42 -9.48
N ARG A 38 -4.53 6.74 -10.33
CA ARG A 38 -4.04 6.02 -11.53
C ARG A 38 -2.94 4.99 -11.23
N LEU A 39 -3.07 4.30 -10.10
CA LEU A 39 -2.15 3.25 -9.66
C LEU A 39 -2.67 1.86 -10.06
N ASP A 40 -1.76 0.96 -10.42
CA ASP A 40 -2.03 -0.47 -10.57
C ASP A 40 -1.57 -1.19 -9.31
N ILE A 41 -2.53 -1.51 -8.43
CA ILE A 41 -2.29 -2.20 -7.14
C ILE A 41 -2.47 -3.71 -7.35
N PRO A 42 -1.48 -4.56 -7.04
CA PRO A 42 -1.58 -6.02 -7.23
C PRO A 42 -2.44 -6.68 -6.14
N ASP A 43 -3.04 -7.83 -6.46
CA ASP A 43 -3.74 -8.68 -5.47
C ASP A 43 -2.80 -9.53 -4.61
N THR A 44 -1.56 -9.71 -5.07
CA THR A 44 -0.54 -10.56 -4.44
C THR A 44 0.71 -9.76 -4.18
N PHE A 45 1.29 -9.97 -3.00
CA PHE A 45 2.44 -9.21 -2.52
C PHE A 45 3.19 -10.02 -1.48
N ASP A 46 4.47 -9.68 -1.30
CA ASP A 46 5.32 -10.33 -0.32
C ASP A 46 5.00 -9.84 1.09
N SER A 47 5.29 -10.67 2.09
CA SER A 47 5.01 -10.37 3.50
C SER A 47 6.10 -10.91 4.41
N THR A 48 6.36 -10.22 5.52
CA THR A 48 7.21 -10.76 6.58
C THR A 48 6.52 -11.89 7.35
N PHE A 49 7.32 -12.69 8.07
CA PHE A 49 6.82 -13.74 8.98
C PHE A 49 6.53 -13.23 10.41
N THR A 50 6.26 -11.94 10.56
CA THR A 50 5.89 -11.31 11.85
C THR A 50 4.37 -11.29 12.02
N HIS A 51 3.91 -10.98 13.23
CA HIS A 51 2.50 -10.79 13.52
C HIS A 51 2.30 -9.48 14.31
N PRO A 52 1.62 -8.46 13.73
CA PRO A 52 1.18 -8.36 12.34
C PRO A 52 2.33 -8.43 11.31
N PRO A 53 2.06 -8.90 10.08
CA PRO A 53 3.04 -8.87 9.00
C PRO A 53 3.24 -7.44 8.47
N ILE A 54 4.39 -7.19 7.86
CA ILE A 54 4.63 -6.05 6.97
C ILE A 54 4.42 -6.56 5.55
N HIS A 55 3.64 -5.85 4.75
CA HIS A 55 3.38 -6.21 3.36
C HIS A 55 4.10 -5.27 2.40
N PHE A 56 4.67 -5.85 1.35
CA PHE A 56 5.43 -5.14 0.32
C PHE A 56 4.72 -5.25 -1.03
N MET A 57 3.92 -4.25 -1.38
CA MET A 57 3.18 -4.26 -2.67
C MET A 57 3.97 -3.55 -3.76
N GLN A 58 4.20 -4.23 -4.88
CA GLN A 58 4.78 -3.64 -6.09
C GLN A 58 3.68 -2.96 -6.92
N VAL A 59 3.61 -1.64 -6.83
CA VAL A 59 2.59 -0.78 -7.43
C VAL A 59 3.14 -0.10 -8.68
N ARG A 60 2.45 -0.23 -9.82
CA ARG A 60 2.84 0.53 -11.01
C ARG A 60 2.15 1.88 -11.02
N ALA A 61 2.93 2.91 -11.31
CA ALA A 61 2.46 4.28 -11.44
C ALA A 61 2.95 4.90 -12.75
N PRO A 62 2.25 5.91 -13.29
CA PRO A 62 2.79 6.78 -14.32
C PRO A 62 4.08 7.48 -13.84
N ASP A 63 5.05 7.69 -14.73
CA ASP A 63 6.31 8.37 -14.35
C ASP A 63 6.11 9.83 -13.91
N ASP A 64 5.06 10.47 -14.42
CA ASP A 64 4.68 11.85 -14.12
C ASP A 64 3.86 11.99 -12.84
N ILE A 65 3.68 10.91 -12.08
CA ILE A 65 2.89 10.96 -10.85
C ILE A 65 3.59 11.82 -9.78
N ASP A 66 2.80 12.64 -9.10
CA ASP A 66 3.26 13.45 -8.00
C ASP A 66 3.39 12.60 -6.72
N MET A 67 4.64 12.30 -6.34
CA MET A 67 4.95 11.54 -5.14
C MET A 67 4.52 12.25 -3.84
N GLY A 68 4.47 13.59 -3.85
CA GLY A 68 3.97 14.38 -2.72
C GLY A 68 2.47 14.17 -2.53
N ASP A 69 1.71 14.17 -3.62
CA ASP A 69 0.27 13.90 -3.59
C ASP A 69 -0.03 12.46 -3.15
N LEU A 70 0.74 11.48 -3.61
CA LEU A 70 0.62 10.08 -3.14
C LEU A 70 0.89 9.94 -1.63
N ARG A 71 1.89 10.64 -1.10
CA ARG A 71 2.25 10.58 0.33
C ARG A 71 1.30 11.36 1.25
N ASN A 72 0.52 12.29 0.69
CA ASN A 72 -0.43 13.13 1.43
C ASN A 72 -1.86 12.55 1.46
N VAL A 73 -2.06 11.33 0.96
CA VAL A 73 -3.36 10.66 1.04
C VAL A 73 -3.71 10.34 2.49
N ASP A 74 -4.97 10.53 2.86
CA ASP A 74 -5.47 10.19 4.19
C ASP A 74 -5.55 8.66 4.36
N VAL A 75 -4.58 8.11 5.08
CA VAL A 75 -4.53 6.69 5.40
C VAL A 75 -5.38 6.44 6.66
N PRO A 76 -6.36 5.51 6.60
CA PRO A 76 -7.20 5.21 7.76
C PRO A 76 -6.40 4.79 8.99
N ASN A 77 -6.86 5.21 10.18
CA ASN A 77 -6.26 4.81 11.46
C ASN A 77 -6.06 3.29 11.55
N GLY A 78 -4.92 2.87 12.10
CA GLY A 78 -4.55 1.47 12.19
C GLY A 78 -3.71 0.96 11.01
N LEU A 79 -3.65 1.70 9.91
CA LEU A 79 -2.76 1.42 8.78
C LEU A 79 -1.70 2.51 8.65
N GLN A 80 -0.49 2.07 8.33
CA GLN A 80 0.60 2.93 7.89
C GLN A 80 1.07 2.46 6.52
N ILE A 81 1.20 3.37 5.57
CA ILE A 81 1.67 3.07 4.21
C ILE A 81 2.87 3.97 3.91
N GLU A 82 4.04 3.37 3.72
CA GLU A 82 5.25 4.06 3.30
C GLU A 82 5.52 3.76 1.81
N ILE A 83 5.77 4.80 1.01
CA ILE A 83 5.97 4.66 -0.44
C ILE A 83 7.43 4.92 -0.78
N MET A 84 8.08 3.88 -1.30
CA MET A 84 9.43 3.91 -1.84
C MET A 84 9.41 3.83 -3.36
N GLU A 85 10.30 4.59 -4.00
CA GLU A 85 10.56 4.50 -5.44
C GLU A 85 11.88 3.72 -5.60
N PHE A 86 11.85 2.66 -6.40
CA PHE A 86 13.08 1.97 -6.77
C PHE A 86 13.71 2.72 -7.95
N GLU A 87 14.98 3.14 -7.79
CA GLU A 87 15.80 3.70 -8.87
C GLU A 87 16.17 2.65 -9.94
#